data_AF-X1TGA3-F1
#
_entry.id   AF-X1TGA3-F1
#
_cell.length_a   1.000
_cell.length_b   1.000
_cell.length_c   1.000
_cell.angle_alpha   90.00
_cell.angle_beta   90.00
_cell.angle_gamma   90.00
#
_symmetry.space_group_name_H-M   'P 1'
#
loop_
_entity.id
_entity.type
_entity.pdbx_description
1 polymer ?
#
loop_
_entity_poly.entity_id
_entity_poly.type
_entity_poly.pdbx_seq_one_letter_code
_entity_poly.pdbx_strand_id
1 'polypeptide(L)'
;MVFQDPEDNLIISDFFNRKYNLPLNNFVVLTGPCHSEEIALERLSYLTIASQDLQHAKIIAEFIQTFYIKTILSDDIYGTQYAAILKNIFAIVAGVCHGLRYGDNFFAVLISNAIQEIKRFVDAVHPITRDIKSSAYLGDLLVTAYSQFSRNRTFGTMIGKGYSVKSAI
;
A
#
# COMPACT_ATOMS: atom_id res chain seq x y z
N MET A 1 -6.02 -2.70 6.60
CA MET A 1 -7.02 -3.53 5.92
C MET A 1 -7.71 -2.63 4.91
N VAL A 2 -7.45 -2.79 3.61
CA VAL A 2 -8.09 -1.96 2.58
C VAL A 2 -9.37 -2.67 2.17
N PHE A 3 -10.49 -2.26 2.76
CA PHE A 3 -11.83 -2.62 2.28
C PHE A 3 -12.16 -1.69 1.10
N GLN A 4 -12.34 -2.26 -0.09
CA GLN A 4 -13.06 -1.59 -1.16
C GLN A 4 -14.46 -2.20 -1.16
N ASP A 5 -15.52 -1.38 -1.16
CA ASP A 5 -16.86 -1.89 -1.44
C ASP A 5 -16.87 -2.39 -2.89
N PRO A 6 -17.15 -3.68 -3.14
CA PRO A 6 -17.14 -4.26 -4.49
C PRO A 6 -18.13 -3.59 -5.45
N GLU A 7 -19.17 -2.92 -4.94
CA GLU A 7 -20.21 -2.32 -5.77
C GLU A 7 -19.89 -0.88 -6.20
N ASP A 8 -19.25 -0.09 -5.34
CA ASP A 8 -19.12 1.36 -5.53
C ASP A 8 -17.74 1.79 -6.07
N ASN A 9 -16.74 0.91 -6.11
CA ASN A 9 -15.36 1.23 -6.51
C ASN A 9 -14.72 2.41 -5.77
N LEU A 10 -15.26 2.79 -4.60
CA LEU A 10 -14.78 3.91 -3.79
C LEU A 10 -13.67 3.47 -2.84
N ILE A 11 -12.73 4.39 -2.58
CA ILE A 11 -11.84 4.26 -1.43
C ILE A 11 -12.62 4.42 -0.13
N ILE A 12 -12.09 3.90 0.98
CA ILE A 12 -12.79 3.81 2.27
C ILE A 12 -13.32 5.17 2.72
N SER A 13 -12.47 6.20 2.66
CA SER A 13 -12.85 7.55 3.10
C SER A 13 -14.08 8.06 2.33
N ASP A 14 -14.12 7.83 1.01
CA ASP A 14 -15.20 8.28 0.14
C ASP A 14 -16.46 7.46 0.34
N PHE A 15 -16.32 6.15 0.54
CA PHE A 15 -17.44 5.28 0.87
C PHE A 15 -18.15 5.73 2.15
N PHE A 16 -17.40 5.96 3.23
CA PHE A 16 -18.00 6.38 4.49
C PHE A 16 -18.54 7.81 4.44
N ASN A 17 -17.88 8.71 3.71
CA ASN A 17 -18.40 10.04 3.47
C ASN A 17 -19.73 9.98 2.70
N ARG A 18 -19.81 9.21 1.63
CA ARG A 18 -21.01 9.11 0.79
C ARG A 18 -22.16 8.39 1.49
N LYS A 19 -21.90 7.29 2.18
CA LYS A 19 -22.94 6.43 2.76
C LYS A 19 -23.41 6.89 4.14
N TYR A 20 -22.50 7.46 4.94
CA TYR A 20 -22.77 7.83 6.34
C TYR A 20 -22.55 9.31 6.64
N ASN A 21 -22.23 10.13 5.63
CA ASN A 21 -21.97 11.57 5.78
C ASN A 21 -20.87 11.90 6.80
N LEU A 22 -19.88 11.01 6.94
CA LEU A 22 -18.74 11.24 7.83
C LEU A 22 -17.74 12.20 7.16
N PRO A 23 -17.31 13.30 7.83
CA PRO A 23 -16.35 14.24 7.27
C PRO A 23 -15.01 13.59 6.95
N LEU A 24 -14.45 13.87 5.77
CA LEU A 24 -13.17 13.32 5.33
C LEU A 24 -11.99 13.72 6.26
N ASN A 25 -12.09 14.88 6.92
CA ASN A 25 -11.12 15.35 7.92
C ASN A 25 -11.03 14.46 9.17
N ASN A 26 -12.02 13.58 9.40
CA ASN A 26 -12.04 12.66 10.54
C ASN A 26 -11.35 11.32 10.23
N PHE A 27 -10.87 11.12 9.00
CA PHE A 27 -10.20 9.88 8.61
C PHE A 27 -8.69 9.99 8.76
N VAL A 28 -8.12 9.01 9.44
CA VAL A 28 -6.68 8.79 9.53
C VAL A 28 -6.36 7.45 8.90
N VAL A 29 -5.46 7.44 7.93
CA VAL A 29 -5.01 6.24 7.21
C VAL A 29 -3.62 5.87 7.68
N LEU A 30 -3.48 4.64 8.19
CA LEU A 30 -2.20 4.04 8.53
C LEU A 30 -1.72 3.18 7.35
N THR A 31 -0.49 3.43 6.91
CA THR A 31 0.12 2.80 5.73
C THR A 31 1.65 2.76 5.88
N GLY A 32 2.37 2.44 4.80
CA GLY A 32 3.83 2.41 4.75
C GLY A 32 4.37 0.98 4.80
N PRO A 33 5.69 0.83 4.62
CA PRO A 33 6.33 -0.47 4.55
C PRO A 33 6.31 -1.14 5.91
N CYS A 34 5.29 -1.94 6.17
CA CYS A 34 5.20 -2.74 7.36
C CYS A 34 4.46 -4.05 7.10
N HIS A 35 5.14 -5.16 7.43
CA HIS A 35 4.45 -6.43 7.65
C HIS A 35 4.11 -6.52 9.13
N SER A 36 2.88 -6.93 9.44
CA SER A 36 2.43 -7.16 10.82
C SER A 36 3.36 -8.11 11.58
N GLU A 37 3.92 -9.08 10.86
CA GLU A 37 4.88 -10.07 11.34
C GLU A 37 6.18 -9.43 11.79
N GLU A 38 6.69 -8.41 11.07
CA GLU A 38 7.90 -7.68 11.45
C GLU A 38 7.64 -6.76 12.65
N ILE A 39 6.47 -6.11 12.70
CA ILE A 39 6.04 -5.31 13.86
C ILE A 39 5.95 -6.18 15.11
N ALA A 40 5.34 -7.37 15.00
CA ALA A 40 5.22 -8.32 16.12
C ALA A 40 6.58 -8.82 16.64
N LEU A 41 7.62 -8.78 15.79
CA LEU A 41 9.00 -9.11 16.13
C LEU A 41 9.82 -7.89 16.57
N GLU A 42 9.17 -6.76 16.85
CA GLU A 42 9.78 -5.50 17.26
C GLU A 42 10.87 -5.00 16.29
N ARG A 43 10.72 -5.31 15.00
CA ARG A 43 11.63 -4.84 13.97
C ARG A 43 11.35 -3.38 13.65
N LEU A 44 12.44 -2.65 13.40
CA LEU A 44 12.37 -1.23 13.05
C LEU A 44 11.46 -1.04 11.84
N SER A 45 10.36 -0.32 12.03
CA SER A 45 9.28 -0.16 11.08
C SER A 45 8.96 1.33 10.89
N TYR A 46 8.63 1.71 9.67
CA TYR A 46 8.33 3.10 9.31
C TYR A 46 6.89 3.19 8.79
N LEU A 47 5.99 3.69 9.61
CA LEU A 47 4.59 3.86 9.28
C LEU A 47 4.33 5.27 8.77
N THR A 48 3.52 5.41 7.74
CA THR A 48 2.97 6.70 7.35
C THR A 48 1.55 6.82 7.88
N ILE A 49 1.25 7.97 8.50
CA ILE A 49 -0.05 8.32 9.04
C ILE A 49 -0.57 9.50 8.23
N ALA A 50 -1.54 9.23 7.36
CA ALA A 50 -2.10 10.20 6.43
C ALA A 50 -3.47 10.70 6.90
N SER A 51 -3.69 12.02 6.90
CA SER A 51 -4.97 12.64 7.27
C SER A 51 -5.08 14.01 6.63
N GLN A 52 -6.30 14.42 6.23
CA GLN A 52 -6.54 15.81 5.81
C GLN A 52 -6.38 16.80 6.97
N ASP A 53 -6.64 16.35 8.21
CA ASP A 53 -6.31 17.08 9.42
C ASP A 53 -5.05 16.47 10.06
N LEU A 54 -3.92 17.17 9.93
CA LEU A 54 -2.64 16.73 10.49
C LEU A 54 -2.64 16.65 12.02
N GLN A 55 -3.57 17.33 12.73
CA GLN A 55 -3.69 17.16 14.18
C GLN A 55 -4.20 15.77 14.52
N HIS A 56 -5.19 15.24 13.79
CA HIS A 56 -5.63 13.86 13.97
C HIS A 56 -4.52 12.86 13.68
N ALA A 57 -3.77 13.05 12.59
CA ALA A 57 -2.62 12.19 12.28
C ALA A 57 -1.56 12.24 13.38
N LYS A 58 -1.28 13.43 13.94
CA LYS A 58 -0.33 13.60 15.05
C LYS A 58 -0.77 12.88 16.32
N ILE A 59 -2.03 13.00 16.71
CA ILE A 59 -2.59 12.30 17.87
C ILE A 59 -2.40 10.78 17.70
N ILE A 60 -2.78 10.23 16.54
CA ILE A 60 -2.59 8.79 16.27
C ILE A 60 -1.11 8.40 16.24
N ALA A 61 -0.24 9.26 15.71
CA ALA A 61 1.20 9.04 15.70
C ALA A 61 1.78 8.90 17.10
N GLU A 62 1.38 9.77 18.03
CA GLU A 62 1.83 9.73 19.42
C GLU A 62 1.41 8.45 20.14
N PHE A 63 0.24 7.88 19.81
CA PHE A 63 -0.21 6.60 20.36
C PHE A 63 0.50 5.38 19.77
N ILE A 64 0.95 5.45 18.52
CA ILE A 64 1.52 4.29 17.79
C ILE A 64 3.05 4.25 17.86
N GLN A 65 3.71 5.41 18.07
CA GLN A 65 5.16 5.46 18.14
C GLN A 65 5.72 4.61 19.29
N THR A 66 6.79 3.87 19.00
CA THR A 66 7.55 3.09 19.98
C THR A 66 9.05 3.25 19.71
N PHE A 67 9.89 2.50 20.43
CA PHE A 67 11.32 2.48 20.14
C PHE A 67 11.62 1.91 18.73
N TYR A 68 10.78 1.00 18.23
CA TYR A 68 10.92 0.34 16.92
C TYR A 68 9.90 0.80 15.87
N ILE A 69 8.84 1.54 16.24
CA ILE A 69 7.89 2.12 15.27
C ILE A 69 8.17 3.61 15.13
N LYS A 70 8.63 4.01 13.94
CA LYS A 70 8.77 5.42 13.54
C LYS A 70 7.59 5.81 12.67
N THR A 71 7.02 6.99 12.92
CA THR A 71 5.88 7.47 12.14
C THR A 71 6.25 8.70 11.32
N ILE A 72 5.66 8.80 10.13
CA ILE A 72 5.78 9.90 9.19
C ILE A 72 4.37 10.45 8.96
N LEU A 73 4.19 11.76 9.10
CA LEU A 73 2.90 12.38 8.84
C LEU A 73 2.76 12.72 7.35
N SER A 74 1.55 12.59 6.81
CA SER A 74 1.22 12.94 5.44
C SER A 74 -0.17 13.59 5.40
N ASP A 75 -0.37 14.55 4.50
CA ASP A 75 -1.67 15.13 4.18
C ASP A 75 -2.33 14.46 2.95
N ASP A 76 -1.59 13.62 2.22
CA ASP A 76 -2.06 12.94 1.02
C ASP A 76 -2.85 11.66 1.34
N ILE A 77 -4.07 11.82 1.88
CA ILE A 77 -4.95 10.69 2.24
C ILE A 77 -5.36 9.86 1.01
N TYR A 78 -5.58 10.52 -0.13
CA TYR A 78 -6.07 9.88 -1.36
C TYR A 78 -4.97 9.09 -2.04
N GLY A 79 -3.84 9.73 -2.33
CA GLY A 79 -2.71 9.10 -3.00
C GLY A 79 -2.22 7.89 -2.22
N THR A 80 -2.18 8.01 -0.91
CA THR A 80 -1.81 6.91 -0.01
C THR A 80 -2.74 5.71 -0.10
N GLN A 81 -4.07 5.92 -0.07
CA GLN A 81 -5.05 4.84 -0.20
C GLN A 81 -4.98 4.16 -1.57
N TYR A 82 -4.92 4.95 -2.64
CA TYR A 82 -4.81 4.41 -3.99
C TYR A 82 -3.51 3.63 -4.20
N ALA A 83 -2.37 4.15 -3.72
CA ALA A 83 -1.11 3.43 -3.80
C ALA A 83 -1.13 2.11 -3.01
N ALA A 84 -1.77 2.07 -1.83
CA ALA A 84 -1.96 0.85 -1.05
C ALA A 84 -2.83 -0.19 -1.75
N ILE A 85 -3.76 0.22 -2.62
CA ILE A 85 -4.53 -0.68 -3.48
C ILE A 85 -3.66 -1.18 -4.64
N LEU A 86 -3.07 -0.25 -5.40
CA LEU A 86 -2.31 -0.57 -6.62
C LEU A 86 -1.10 -1.45 -6.34
N LYS A 87 -0.40 -1.25 -5.22
CA LYS A 87 0.75 -2.10 -4.85
C LYS A 87 0.38 -3.59 -4.76
N ASN A 88 -0.86 -3.92 -4.37
CA ASN A 88 -1.30 -5.30 -4.23
C ASN A 88 -1.46 -5.95 -5.61
N ILE A 89 -1.95 -5.20 -6.60
CA ILE A 89 -2.01 -5.63 -8.00
C ILE A 89 -0.60 -5.91 -8.51
N PHE A 90 0.33 -4.97 -8.31
CA PHE A 90 1.72 -5.15 -8.71
C PHE A 90 2.41 -6.30 -7.96
N ALA A 91 2.04 -6.57 -6.71
CA ALA A 91 2.55 -7.70 -5.95
C ALA A 91 2.13 -9.05 -6.56
N ILE A 92 0.90 -9.16 -7.10
CA ILE A 92 0.47 -10.35 -7.85
C ILE A 92 1.34 -10.52 -9.10
N VAL A 93 1.55 -9.45 -9.88
CA VAL A 93 2.39 -9.48 -11.09
C VAL A 93 3.83 -9.88 -10.73
N ALA A 94 4.39 -9.30 -9.68
CA ALA A 94 5.68 -9.66 -9.12
C ALA A 94 5.77 -11.14 -8.76
N GLY A 95 4.72 -11.68 -8.13
CA GLY A 95 4.59 -13.11 -7.86
C GLY A 95 4.60 -13.96 -9.12
N VAL A 96 3.80 -13.59 -10.14
CA VAL A 96 3.74 -14.32 -11.43
C VAL A 96 5.12 -14.36 -12.08
N CYS A 97 5.82 -13.22 -12.15
CA CYS A 97 7.17 -13.14 -12.71
C CYS A 97 8.14 -14.06 -11.97
N HIS A 98 8.06 -14.10 -10.64
CA HIS A 98 8.86 -15.00 -9.82
C HIS A 98 8.49 -16.48 -10.07
N GLY A 99 7.20 -16.81 -10.21
CA GLY A 99 6.74 -18.17 -10.56
C GLY A 99 7.25 -18.64 -11.93
N LEU A 100 7.31 -17.74 -12.90
CA LEU A 100 7.89 -17.94 -14.23
C LEU A 100 9.43 -17.93 -14.26
N ARG A 101 10.07 -17.73 -13.10
CA ARG A 101 11.54 -17.67 -12.93
C ARG A 101 12.19 -16.53 -13.71
N TYR A 102 11.50 -15.41 -13.88
CA TYR A 102 12.15 -14.18 -14.33
C TYR A 102 13.13 -13.70 -13.26
N GLY A 103 14.35 -13.35 -13.69
CA GLY A 103 15.42 -12.93 -12.80
C GLY A 103 15.28 -11.48 -12.32
N ASP A 104 16.15 -11.10 -11.38
CA ASP A 104 16.10 -9.81 -10.69
C ASP A 104 16.21 -8.59 -11.62
N ASN A 105 16.89 -8.74 -12.77
CA ASN A 105 17.01 -7.67 -13.76
C ASN A 105 15.63 -7.25 -14.32
N PHE A 106 14.80 -8.24 -14.69
CA PHE A 106 13.45 -7.97 -15.15
C PHE A 106 12.59 -7.43 -14.01
N PHE A 107 12.78 -7.97 -12.80
CA PHE A 107 12.06 -7.52 -11.61
C PHE A 107 12.33 -6.04 -11.29
N ALA A 108 13.58 -5.58 -11.41
CA ALA A 108 13.93 -4.17 -11.22
C ALA A 108 13.23 -3.25 -12.23
N VAL A 109 13.13 -3.69 -13.49
CA VAL A 109 12.40 -2.97 -14.55
C VAL A 109 10.90 -2.97 -14.25
N LEU A 110 10.33 -4.09 -13.80
CA LEU A 110 8.92 -4.18 -13.40
C LEU A 110 8.58 -3.19 -12.29
N ILE A 111 9.35 -3.17 -11.20
CA ILE A 111 9.11 -2.26 -10.07
C ILE A 111 9.27 -0.79 -10.49
N SER A 112 10.27 -0.48 -11.31
CA SER A 112 10.48 0.88 -11.83
C SER A 112 9.32 1.36 -12.70
N ASN A 113 8.71 0.47 -13.49
CA ASN A 113 7.52 0.82 -14.28
C ASN A 113 6.26 0.90 -13.42
N ALA A 114 6.12 -0.01 -12.45
CA ALA A 114 5.00 -0.02 -11.51
C ALA A 114 4.90 1.29 -10.73
N ILE A 115 6.00 1.80 -10.16
CA ILE A 115 5.95 3.07 -9.41
C ILE A 115 5.62 4.27 -10.32
N GLN A 116 6.05 4.25 -11.58
CA GLN A 116 5.66 5.28 -12.56
C GLN A 116 4.17 5.21 -12.92
N GLU A 117 3.60 4.01 -12.99
CA GLU A 117 2.17 3.81 -13.21
C GLU A 117 1.35 4.27 -12.01
N ILE A 118 1.77 3.90 -10.79
CA ILE A 118 1.17 4.44 -9.56
C ILE A 118 1.21 5.96 -9.60
N LYS A 119 2.36 6.58 -9.91
CA LYS A 119 2.48 8.04 -10.04
C LYS A 119 1.45 8.62 -11.01
N ARG A 120 1.40 8.12 -12.24
CA ARG A 120 0.47 8.61 -13.27
C ARG A 120 -0.99 8.50 -12.80
N PHE A 121 -1.34 7.39 -12.16
CA PHE A 121 -2.69 7.17 -11.65
C PHE A 121 -3.02 8.16 -10.52
N VAL A 122 -2.18 8.25 -9.48
CA VAL A 122 -2.47 9.11 -8.33
C VAL A 122 -2.48 10.59 -8.71
N ASP A 123 -1.64 11.01 -9.66
CA ASP A 123 -1.61 12.39 -10.16
C ASP A 123 -2.88 12.74 -10.95
N ALA A 124 -3.48 11.78 -11.64
CA ALA A 124 -4.72 11.98 -12.37
C ALA A 124 -5.94 12.07 -11.44
N VAL A 125 -6.01 11.22 -10.40
CA VAL A 125 -7.17 11.16 -9.48
C VAL A 125 -7.10 12.21 -8.37
N HIS A 126 -5.90 12.62 -7.95
CA HIS A 126 -5.71 13.64 -6.93
C HIS A 126 -4.48 14.50 -7.27
N PRO A 127 -4.64 15.64 -7.97
CA PRO A 127 -3.51 16.42 -8.46
C PRO A 127 -2.92 17.30 -7.36
N ILE A 128 -1.92 16.77 -6.65
CA ILE A 128 -1.13 17.51 -5.67
C ILE A 128 0.38 17.27 -5.89
N THR A 129 1.20 18.12 -5.29
CA THR A 129 2.65 17.92 -5.27
C THR A 129 3.00 16.82 -4.26
N ARG A 130 3.48 15.68 -4.75
CA ARG A 130 3.91 14.53 -3.93
C ARG A 130 5.25 13.99 -4.39
N ASP A 131 6.03 13.43 -3.47
CA ASP A 131 7.19 12.61 -3.81
C ASP A 131 6.80 11.13 -3.84
N ILE A 132 6.62 10.56 -5.02
CA ILE A 132 6.27 9.14 -5.20
C ILE A 132 7.38 8.19 -4.73
N LYS A 133 8.59 8.69 -4.49
CA LYS A 133 9.72 7.89 -4.00
C LYS A 133 9.70 7.75 -2.47
N SER A 134 8.77 8.43 -1.78
CA SER A 134 8.66 8.33 -0.32
C SER A 134 8.30 6.91 0.12
N SER A 135 8.53 6.63 1.40
CA SER A 135 8.24 5.32 1.99
C SER A 135 6.77 4.91 1.86
N ALA A 136 5.85 5.88 1.95
CA ALA A 136 4.41 5.66 1.81
C ALA A 136 4.01 5.04 0.46
N TYR A 137 4.84 5.26 -0.58
CA TYR A 137 4.56 4.85 -1.95
C TYR A 137 5.54 3.78 -2.41
N LEU A 138 6.77 4.18 -2.75
CA LEU A 138 7.80 3.27 -3.25
C LEU A 138 8.24 2.29 -2.17
N GLY A 139 8.41 2.74 -0.93
CA GLY A 139 8.80 1.85 0.18
C GLY A 139 7.81 0.71 0.38
N ASP A 140 6.52 1.04 0.42
CA ASP A 140 5.46 0.05 0.61
C ASP A 140 5.28 -0.88 -0.61
N LEU A 141 5.44 -0.36 -1.83
CA LEU A 141 5.51 -1.17 -3.04
C LEU A 141 6.67 -2.19 -2.97
N LEU A 142 7.86 -1.73 -2.60
CA LEU A 142 9.05 -2.57 -2.48
C LEU A 142 8.84 -3.68 -1.44
N VAL A 143 8.45 -3.32 -0.21
CA VAL A 143 8.28 -4.33 0.85
C VAL A 143 7.21 -5.36 0.46
N THR A 144 6.17 -4.95 -0.27
CA THR A 144 5.08 -5.84 -0.67
C THR A 144 5.47 -6.74 -1.84
N ALA A 145 6.26 -6.23 -2.80
CA ALA A 145 6.65 -6.99 -3.98
C ALA A 145 7.83 -7.95 -3.73
N TYR A 146 8.73 -7.61 -2.80
CA TYR A 146 9.89 -8.45 -2.46
C TYR A 146 9.59 -9.47 -1.34
N SER A 147 8.73 -9.14 -0.38
CA SER A 147 8.52 -9.97 0.81
C SER A 147 7.81 -11.28 0.54
N GLN A 148 8.27 -12.35 1.19
CA GLN A 148 7.57 -13.64 1.22
C GLN A 148 6.30 -13.62 2.08
N PHE A 149 6.15 -12.65 2.99
CA PHE A 149 4.93 -12.46 3.79
C PHE A 149 3.78 -11.84 2.97
N SER A 150 4.05 -11.32 1.78
CA SER A 150 3.02 -10.78 0.89
C SER A 150 2.14 -11.89 0.32
N ARG A 151 0.92 -12.01 0.85
CA ARG A 151 -0.10 -12.96 0.36
C ARG A 151 -0.39 -12.79 -1.14
N ASN A 152 -0.43 -11.55 -1.63
CA ASN A 152 -0.65 -11.24 -3.05
C ASN A 152 0.51 -11.76 -3.93
N ARG A 153 1.75 -11.60 -3.47
CA ARG A 153 2.94 -12.15 -4.15
C ARG A 153 2.94 -13.68 -4.13
N THR A 154 2.56 -14.28 -3.01
CA THR A 154 2.44 -15.74 -2.87
C THR A 154 1.38 -16.28 -3.82
N PHE A 155 0.19 -15.66 -3.85
CA PHE A 155 -0.86 -15.97 -4.82
C PHE A 155 -0.35 -15.88 -6.26
N GLY A 156 0.26 -14.74 -6.64
CA GLY A 156 0.83 -14.57 -7.97
C GLY A 156 1.89 -15.62 -8.30
N THR A 157 2.71 -16.02 -7.34
CA THR A 157 3.73 -17.08 -7.52
C THR A 157 3.10 -18.43 -7.84
N MET A 158 1.99 -18.78 -7.20
CA MET A 158 1.25 -19.99 -7.51
C MET A 158 0.68 -19.94 -8.93
N ILE A 159 0.08 -18.81 -9.32
CA ILE A 159 -0.39 -18.61 -10.70
C ILE A 159 0.76 -18.77 -11.71
N GLY A 160 1.91 -18.12 -11.47
CA GLY A 160 3.08 -18.22 -12.34
C GLY A 160 3.68 -19.62 -12.45
N LYS A 161 3.46 -20.48 -11.44
CA LYS A 161 3.83 -21.91 -11.46
C LYS A 161 2.80 -22.81 -12.17
N GLY A 162 1.68 -22.25 -12.64
CA GLY A 162 0.62 -22.98 -13.34
C GLY A 162 -0.50 -23.54 -12.45
N TYR A 163 -0.57 -23.14 -11.17
CA TYR A 163 -1.70 -23.52 -10.32
C TYR A 163 -2.96 -22.74 -10.73
N SER A 164 -4.12 -23.39 -10.57
CA SER A 164 -5.40 -22.73 -10.76
C SER A 164 -5.64 -21.66 -9.69
N VAL A 165 -6.47 -20.65 -9.99
CA VAL A 165 -6.90 -19.64 -9.01
C VAL A 165 -7.47 -20.29 -7.75
N LYS A 166 -8.32 -21.32 -7.91
CA LYS A 166 -8.93 -22.03 -6.78
C LYS A 166 -7.90 -22.72 -5.88
N SER A 167 -6.76 -23.13 -6.43
CA SER A 167 -5.68 -23.78 -5.68
C SER A 167 -4.72 -22.78 -5.03
N ALA A 168 -4.75 -21.52 -5.46
CA ALA A 168 -3.83 -20.47 -5.01
C ALA A 168 -4.40 -19.60 -3.89
N ILE A 169 -5.71 -19.69 -3.61
CA ILE A 169 -6.45 -18.97 -2.56
C ILE A 169 -6.55 -19.84 -1.30
#